data_AF-A0A7V3VW46-F1
#
_entry.id   AF-A0A7V3VW46-F1
#
_cell.length_a   1.000
_cell.length_b   1.000
_cell.length_c   1.000
_cell.angle_alpha   90.00
_cell.angle_beta   90.00
_cell.angle_gamma   90.00
#
_symmetry.space_group_name_H-M   'P 1'
#
loop_
_entity.id
_entity.type
_entity.pdbx_description
1 polymer ?
#
loop_
_entity_poly.entity_id
_entity_poly.type
_entity_poly.pdbx_seq_one_letter_code
_entity_poly.pdbx_strand_id
1 'polypeptide(L)'
;MEKQFVGFEISNCKYCIDIMEVKEVVKKQTITALPDAPYFVEGLMNLRGIIIPVISLKKKLEVSAKEESDEDSTKKAEKGDKLV
;
A
#
# COMPACT_ATOMS: atom_id res chain seq x y z
N MET A 1 5.90 -21.62 13.97
CA MET A 1 5.08 -20.40 14.11
C MET A 1 4.42 -20.12 12.78
N GLU A 2 3.13 -19.82 12.78
CA GLU A 2 2.38 -19.44 11.58
C GLU A 2 2.74 -18.01 11.17
N LYS A 3 2.90 -17.76 9.87
CA LYS A 3 3.23 -16.43 9.36
C LYS A 3 1.95 -15.66 9.07
N GLN A 4 1.84 -14.46 9.62
CA GLN A 4 0.71 -13.57 9.42
C GLN A 4 1.11 -12.41 8.51
N PHE A 5 0.16 -11.94 7.70
CA PHE A 5 0.41 -10.92 6.68
C PHE A 5 -0.69 -9.87 6.67
N VAL A 6 -0.31 -8.63 6.37
CA VAL A 6 -1.25 -7.56 6.05
C VAL A 6 -1.38 -7.49 4.53
N GLY A 7 -2.57 -7.82 4.02
CA GLY A 7 -2.91 -7.73 2.60
C GLY A 7 -3.41 -6.33 2.23
N PHE A 8 -2.95 -5.81 1.09
CA PHE A 8 -3.42 -4.53 0.53
C PHE A 8 -3.38 -4.57 -0.99
N GLU A 9 -4.06 -3.62 -1.63
CA GLU A 9 -4.18 -3.54 -3.08
C GLU A 9 -3.63 -2.22 -3.59
N ILE A 10 -2.87 -2.29 -4.68
CA ILE A 10 -2.42 -1.11 -5.43
C ILE A 10 -2.90 -1.31 -6.86
N SER A 11 -3.78 -0.40 -7.31
CA SER A 11 -4.51 -0.57 -8.57
C SER A 11 -5.28 -1.90 -8.56
N ASN A 12 -4.88 -2.90 -9.37
CA ASN A 12 -5.57 -4.20 -9.47
C ASN A 12 -4.66 -5.37 -9.05
N CYS A 13 -3.58 -5.06 -8.31
CA CYS A 13 -2.60 -6.03 -7.86
C CYS A 13 -2.65 -6.15 -6.34
N LYS A 14 -2.78 -7.39 -5.86
CA LYS A 14 -2.76 -7.73 -4.44
C LYS A 14 -1.32 -7.90 -3.97
N TYR A 15 -0.98 -7.20 -2.90
CA TYR A 15 0.30 -7.26 -2.24
C TYR A 15 0.10 -7.67 -0.78
N CYS A 16 1.18 -8.10 -0.14
CA CYS A 16 1.20 -8.35 1.29
C CYS A 16 2.56 -8.04 1.88
N ILE A 17 2.56 -7.75 3.17
CA ILE A 17 3.77 -7.57 3.98
C ILE A 17 3.62 -8.41 5.24
N ASP A 18 4.73 -8.97 5.74
CA ASP A 18 4.73 -9.68 7.03
C ASP A 18 4.23 -8.73 8.13
N ILE A 19 3.30 -9.20 8.95
CA ILE A 19 2.72 -8.38 10.01
C ILE A 19 3.79 -7.86 10.98
N MET A 20 4.89 -8.60 11.15
CA MET A 20 5.98 -8.22 12.05
C MET A 20 6.76 -6.99 11.56
N GLU A 21 6.67 -6.67 10.26
CA GLU A 21 7.27 -5.48 9.65
C GLU A 21 6.33 -4.25 9.69
N VAL A 22 5.05 -4.45 10.04
CA VAL A 22 4.05 -3.38 10.08
C VAL A 22 4.01 -2.76 11.48
N LYS A 23 4.45 -1.50 11.56
CA LYS A 23 4.38 -0.73 12.83
C LYS A 23 2.96 -0.30 13.18
N GLU A 24 2.25 0.27 12.22
CA GLU A 24 0.84 0.67 12.35
C GLU A 24 0.21 0.95 11.00
N VAL A 25 -1.11 0.86 10.93
CA VAL A 25 -1.92 1.26 9.78
C VAL A 25 -2.63 2.57 10.12
N VAL A 26 -2.32 3.63 9.37
CA VAL A 26 -2.87 4.97 9.59
C VAL A 26 -3.62 5.46 8.36
N LYS A 27 -4.65 6.27 8.57
CA LYS A 27 -5.32 6.98 7.47
C LYS A 27 -4.37 8.04 6.91
N LYS A 28 -4.47 8.32 5.62
CA LYS A 28 -3.70 9.39 4.97
C LYS A 28 -3.99 10.72 5.66
N GLN A 29 -2.93 11.43 6.04
CA GLN A 29 -2.99 12.78 6.59
C GLN A 29 -2.36 13.77 5.61
N THR A 30 -2.30 15.04 6.00
CA THR A 30 -1.62 16.08 5.22
C THR A 30 -0.13 15.73 5.05
N ILE A 31 0.33 15.79 3.81
CA ILE A 31 1.72 15.56 3.44
C ILE A 31 2.30 16.90 2.96
N THR A 32 3.44 17.28 3.53
CA THR A 32 4.21 18.43 3.08
C THR A 32 5.20 17.97 2.02
N ALA A 33 5.06 18.47 0.79
CA ALA A 33 5.95 18.11 -0.31
C ALA A 33 7.40 18.43 0.02
N LEU A 34 8.31 17.52 -0.34
CA LEU A 34 9.75 17.70 -0.15
C LEU A 34 10.37 18.18 -1.47
N PRO A 35 11.00 19.36 -1.52
CA PRO A 35 11.69 19.85 -2.72
C PRO A 35 12.79 18.89 -3.17
N ASP A 36 13.00 18.81 -4.49
CA ASP A 36 14.02 17.97 -5.14
C ASP A 36 13.98 16.47 -4.77
N ALA A 37 12.87 16.00 -4.21
CA ALA A 37 12.71 14.61 -3.85
C ALA A 37 12.47 13.74 -5.10
N PRO A 38 12.88 12.45 -5.06
CA PRO A 38 12.54 11.51 -6.12
C PRO A 38 11.03 11.45 -6.37
N TYR A 39 10.61 11.22 -7.62
CA TYR A 39 9.20 11.23 -8.04
C TYR A 39 8.26 10.39 -7.16
N PHE A 40 8.74 9.27 -6.61
CA PHE A 40 7.96 8.38 -5.76
C PHE A 40 7.79 8.86 -4.31
N VAL A 41 8.51 9.91 -3.90
CA VAL A 41 8.39 10.51 -2.57
C VAL A 41 7.26 11.55 -2.63
N GLU A 42 6.21 11.34 -1.84
CA GLU A 42 5.10 12.30 -1.72
C GLU A 42 5.50 13.49 -0.83
N GLY A 43 6.43 13.27 0.11
CA GLY A 43 6.95 14.30 1.00
C GLY A 43 7.13 13.81 2.42
N LEU A 44 6.84 14.68 3.38
CA LEU A 44 6.93 14.42 4.82
C LEU A 44 5.53 14.49 5.46
N MET A 45 5.28 13.65 6.46
CA MET A 45 4.07 13.66 7.27
C MET A 45 4.44 13.72 8.75
N ASN A 46 3.66 14.46 9.52
CA ASN A 46 3.75 14.44 10.97
C ASN A 46 2.84 13.33 11.52
N LEU A 47 3.45 12.36 12.19
CA LEU A 47 2.78 11.27 12.85
C LEU A 47 3.01 11.38 14.36
N ARG A 48 2.03 11.92 15.08
CA ARG A 48 2.07 12.13 16.55
C ARG A 48 3.34 12.85 17.04
N GLY A 49 3.78 13.87 16.31
CA GLY A 49 4.99 14.65 16.60
C GLY A 49 6.25 14.14 15.92
N ILE A 50 6.20 12.98 15.27
CA ILE A 50 7.34 12.38 14.57
C ILE A 50 7.23 12.68 13.07
N ILE A 51 8.23 13.35 12.52
CA ILE A 51 8.31 13.60 11.07
C ILE A 51 8.80 12.35 10.36
N ILE A 52 8.00 11.81 9.46
CA ILE A 52 8.32 10.62 8.67
C ILE A 52 8.16 10.88 7.17
N PRO A 53 9.03 10.29 6.32
CA PRO A 53 8.86 10.37 4.88
C PRO A 53 7.68 9.50 4.41
N VAL A 54 6.94 10.00 3.44
CA VAL A 54 5.83 9.28 2.79
C VAL A 54 6.23 8.95 1.35
N ILE A 55 6.17 7.67 1.01
CA ILE A 55 6.47 7.15 -0.32
C ILE A 55 5.17 6.61 -0.93
N SER A 56 4.94 6.94 -2.20
CA SER A 56 3.87 6.33 -2.99
C SER A 56 4.35 5.02 -3.59
N LEU A 57 3.80 3.90 -3.10
CA LEU A 57 4.10 2.58 -3.65
C LEU A 57 3.67 2.45 -5.11
N LYS A 58 2.56 3.09 -5.51
CA LYS A 58 2.13 3.13 -6.92
C LYS A 58 3.21 3.72 -7.82
N LYS A 59 3.78 4.87 -7.43
CA LYS A 59 4.86 5.53 -8.18
C LYS A 59 6.18 4.74 -8.08
N LYS A 60 6.48 4.18 -6.91
CA LYS A 60 7.73 3.45 -6.65
C LYS A 60 7.81 2.13 -7.43
N LEU A 61 6.68 1.45 -7.58
CA LEU A 61 6.56 0.18 -8.29
C LEU A 61 6.16 0.37 -9.76
N GLU A 62 6.05 1.61 -10.23
CA GLU A 62 5.66 1.97 -11.60
C GLU A 62 4.37 1.29 -12.07
N VAL A 63 3.41 1.10 -11.15
CA VAL A 63 2.14 0.43 -11.46
C VAL A 63 1.21 1.42 -12.14
N SER A 64 0.98 1.21 -13.44
CA SER A 64 -0.05 1.92 -14.18
C SER A 64 -1.43 1.40 -13.78
N ALA A 65 -2.40 2.31 -13.68
CA ALA A 65 -3.79 1.88 -13.75
C ALA A 65 -4.02 1.47 -15.20
N LYS A 66 -4.04 0.17 -15.50
CA LYS A 66 -4.63 -0.29 -16.75
C LYS A 66 -6.13 -0.06 -16.64
N GLU A 67 -6.69 0.61 -17.65
CA GLU A 67 -8.11 0.60 -17.94
C GLU A 67 -8.56 -0.87 -17.99
N GLU A 68 -9.70 -1.15 -17.38
CA GLU A 68 -10.36 -2.45 -17.46
C GLU A 68 -10.53 -2.83 -18.94
N SER A 69 -9.71 -3.74 -19.42
CA SER A 69 -10.14 -4.63 -20.50
C SER A 69 -10.85 -5.78 -19.81
N ASP A 70 -12.18 -5.73 -19.85
CA ASP A 70 -13.06 -6.86 -19.56
C ASP A 70 -12.57 -8.11 -20.30
N GLU A 71 -12.86 -9.27 -19.69
CA GLU A 71 -12.48 -10.65 -20.06
C GLU A 71 -11.17 -11.16 -19.43
N ASP A 72 -11.28 -11.77 -18.25
CA ASP A 72 -11.27 -13.24 -18.23
C ASP A 72 -11.89 -13.81 -16.94
N SER A 73 -12.59 -14.92 -17.17
CA SER A 73 -13.43 -15.66 -16.25
C SER A 73 -12.59 -16.49 -15.27
N THR A 74 -13.15 -16.72 -14.09
CA THR A 74 -12.86 -17.86 -13.20
C THR A 74 -11.46 -18.02 -12.61
N LYS A 75 -11.28 -17.60 -11.35
CA LYS A 75 -10.72 -18.48 -10.30
C LYS A 75 -11.42 -18.23 -8.96
N LYS A 76 -12.10 -19.26 -8.47
CA LYS A 76 -12.61 -19.36 -7.09
C LYS A 76 -11.45 -19.10 -6.13
N ALA A 77 -11.56 -18.05 -5.31
CA ALA A 77 -10.80 -17.95 -4.07
C ALA A 77 -11.65 -18.52 -2.95
N GLU A 78 -11.15 -19.59 -2.36
CA GLU A 78 -11.70 -20.26 -1.20
C GLU A 78 -11.67 -19.31 0.01
N LYS A 79 -12.70 -19.45 0.84
CA LYS A 79 -13.03 -18.60 1.98
C LYS A 79 -11.93 -18.69 3.05
N GLY A 80 -11.10 -17.65 3.16
CA GLY A 80 -10.21 -17.43 4.30
C GLY A 80 -10.84 -16.42 5.25
N ASP A 81 -10.89 -16.78 6.53
CA ASP A 81 -11.71 -16.16 7.57
C ASP A 81 -11.58 -14.64 7.71
N LYS A 82 -12.73 -14.04 8.07
CA LYS A 82 -12.80 -12.72 8.69
C LYS A 82 -11.85 -12.70 9.89
N LEU A 83 -10.91 -11.76 9.91
CA LEU A 83 -10.45 -11.20 11.16
C LEU A 83 -10.67 -9.69 11.16
N VAL A 84 -11.25 -9.27 12.27
CA VAL A 84 -11.76 -7.94 12.64
C VAL A 84 -10.67 -6.88 12.56
#